data_AF-A0A662HBG0-F1
#
_entry.id   AF-A0A662HBG0-F1
#
_cell.length_a   1.000
_cell.length_b   1.000
_cell.length_c   1.000
_cell.angle_alpha   90.00
_cell.angle_beta   90.00
_cell.angle_gamma   90.00
#
_symmetry.space_group_name_H-M   'P 1'
#
loop_
_entity.id
_entity.type
_entity.pdbx_description
1 polymer ?
#
loop_
_entity_poly.entity_id
_entity_poly.type
_entity_poly.pdbx_seq_one_letter_code
_entity_poly.pdbx_strand_id
1 'polypeptide(L)'
;IYGAKESFIVKESLQSLSEDPLVKKLPKEKLREWAQKISKYYNLPAKDAEAVARRRWNYGFFGRRYFSIHPVRKDEEITKSYGDEYYYPEGVVEGECVIKDVSESLFLPAIYKIENIKGLQFDIEEIVSFEGLFSGILEEGEKAKFKGKLERVETIKGKTYYRVVVGTAEVKDNYIVPVV
;
A
#
# COMPACT_ATOMS: atom_id res chain seq x y z
N ILE A 1 -2.77 -12.05 11.21
CA ILE A 1 -4.25 -12.01 11.27
C ILE A 1 -4.75 -12.67 10.00
N TYR A 2 -5.73 -13.55 10.08
CA TYR A 2 -6.24 -14.30 8.92
C TYR A 2 -7.61 -13.75 8.54
N GLY A 3 -7.80 -13.37 7.27
CA GLY A 3 -9.06 -12.88 6.74
C GLY A 3 -9.09 -11.36 6.55
N ALA A 4 -9.71 -10.91 5.47
CA ALA A 4 -9.91 -9.48 5.17
C ALA A 4 -10.73 -8.81 6.26
N LYS A 5 -11.92 -9.37 6.56
CA LYS A 5 -12.82 -8.84 7.58
C LYS A 5 -12.13 -8.67 8.93
N GLU A 6 -11.46 -9.72 9.41
CA GLU A 6 -10.75 -9.70 10.69
C GLU A 6 -9.60 -8.68 10.69
N SER A 7 -8.92 -8.52 9.55
CA SER A 7 -7.81 -7.58 9.41
C SER A 7 -8.26 -6.13 9.48
N PHE A 8 -9.38 -5.76 8.84
CA PHE A 8 -9.96 -4.43 8.96
C PHE A 8 -10.46 -4.15 10.38
N ILE A 9 -11.14 -5.12 11.02
CA ILE A 9 -11.57 -4.99 12.42
C ILE A 9 -10.36 -4.70 13.33
N VAL A 10 -9.24 -5.40 13.14
CA VAL A 10 -8.02 -5.17 13.92
C VAL A 10 -7.42 -3.80 13.61
N LYS A 11 -7.35 -3.37 12.35
CA LYS A 11 -6.87 -2.03 11.96
C LYS A 11 -7.68 -0.94 12.66
N GLU A 12 -9.01 -0.99 12.56
CA GLU A 12 -9.93 -0.03 13.18
C GLU A 12 -9.81 -0.05 14.71
N SER A 13 -9.74 -1.24 15.31
CA SER A 13 -9.58 -1.40 16.76
C SER A 13 -8.30 -0.72 17.24
N LEU A 14 -7.17 -0.95 16.57
CA LEU A 14 -5.88 -0.33 16.94
C LEU A 14 -5.90 1.19 16.76
N GLN A 15 -6.62 1.70 15.75
CA GLN A 15 -6.78 3.13 15.55
C GLN A 15 -7.61 3.75 16.69
N SER A 16 -8.65 3.06 17.15
CA SER A 16 -9.51 3.51 18.26
C SER A 16 -8.82 3.45 19.63
N LEU A 17 -7.87 2.53 19.82
CA LEU A 17 -7.12 2.32 21.06
C LEU A 17 -5.93 3.29 21.22
N SER A 18 -5.89 4.41 20.49
CA SER A 18 -4.73 5.30 20.51
C SER A 18 -4.43 5.92 21.88
N GLU A 19 -5.43 6.01 22.76
CA GLU A 19 -5.34 6.53 24.13
C GLU A 19 -5.35 5.41 25.21
N ASP A 20 -5.27 4.15 24.80
CA ASP A 20 -5.27 3.02 25.73
C ASP A 20 -3.95 2.93 26.53
N PRO A 21 -3.98 2.65 27.84
CA PRO A 21 -2.76 2.59 28.65
C PRO A 21 -1.82 1.43 28.29
N LEU A 22 -2.35 0.36 27.69
CA LEU A 22 -1.61 -0.84 27.29
C LEU A 22 -1.22 -0.79 25.81
N VAL A 23 -2.08 -0.32 24.91
CA VAL A 23 -1.79 -0.24 23.47
C VAL A 23 -1.32 1.16 23.10
N LYS A 24 -0.05 1.28 22.69
CA LYS A 24 0.55 2.57 22.35
C LYS A 24 1.05 2.59 20.91
N LYS A 25 0.78 3.70 20.22
CA LYS A 25 1.45 4.03 18.95
C LYS A 25 2.95 4.20 19.17
N LEU A 26 3.69 4.19 18.07
CA LEU A 26 5.12 4.48 18.10
C LEU A 26 5.40 5.88 18.68
N PRO A 27 6.40 6.01 19.58
CA PRO A 27 6.84 7.32 20.07
C PRO A 27 7.29 8.22 18.91
N LYS A 28 7.13 9.54 19.09
CA LYS A 28 7.51 10.56 18.07
C LYS A 28 8.96 10.41 17.60
N GLU A 29 9.87 10.07 18.49
CA GLU A 29 11.29 9.85 18.18
C GLU A 29 11.49 8.69 17.19
N LYS A 30 10.82 7.55 17.42
CA LYS A 30 10.86 6.41 16.49
C LYS A 30 10.21 6.72 15.15
N LEU A 31 9.10 7.47 15.15
CA LEU A 31 8.46 7.92 13.91
C LEU A 31 9.39 8.82 13.08
N ARG A 32 10.13 9.73 13.72
CA ARG A 32 11.15 10.56 13.04
C ARG A 32 12.29 9.72 12.47
N GLU A 33 12.81 8.78 13.25
CA GLU A 33 13.85 7.84 12.78
C GLU A 33 13.36 7.06 11.55
N TRP A 34 12.11 6.59 11.58
CA TRP A 34 11.50 5.88 10.45
C TRP A 34 11.33 6.76 9.23
N ALA A 35 10.81 7.98 9.40
CA ALA A 35 10.66 8.93 8.29
C ALA A 35 12.01 9.24 7.63
N GLN A 36 13.08 9.43 8.42
CA GLN A 36 14.44 9.64 7.90
C GLN A 36 14.94 8.42 7.10
N LYS A 37 14.73 7.21 7.62
CA LYS A 37 15.09 5.98 6.90
C LYS A 37 14.30 5.86 5.61
N ILE A 38 12.99 6.03 5.64
CA ILE A 38 12.11 5.96 4.45
C ILE A 38 12.55 6.97 3.39
N SER A 39 12.77 8.23 3.79
CA SER A 39 13.25 9.28 2.89
C SER A 39 14.55 8.89 2.21
N LYS A 40 15.51 8.35 2.97
CA LYS A 40 16.81 7.91 2.43
C LYS A 40 16.72 6.69 1.53
N TYR A 41 15.97 5.66 1.90
CA TYR A 41 15.92 4.39 1.17
C TYR A 41 15.08 4.47 -0.11
N TYR A 42 13.99 5.26 -0.10
CA TYR A 42 13.06 5.37 -1.22
C TYR A 42 13.21 6.70 -1.98
N ASN A 43 14.22 7.51 -1.63
CA ASN A 43 14.45 8.84 -2.20
C ASN A 43 13.19 9.73 -2.16
N LEU A 44 12.43 9.62 -1.06
CA LEU A 44 11.18 10.34 -0.86
C LEU A 44 11.42 11.68 -0.18
N PRO A 45 10.71 12.75 -0.58
CA PRO A 45 10.68 14.00 0.17
C PRO A 45 10.32 13.75 1.64
N ALA A 46 10.95 14.49 2.55
CA ALA A 46 10.77 14.29 3.99
C ALA A 46 9.30 14.37 4.43
N LYS A 47 8.50 15.25 3.81
CA LYS A 47 7.05 15.38 4.06
C LYS A 47 6.31 14.07 3.75
N ASP A 48 6.60 13.46 2.61
CA ASP A 48 5.95 12.22 2.17
C ASP A 48 6.40 11.05 3.06
N ALA A 49 7.69 10.97 3.35
CA ALA A 49 8.23 9.94 4.23
C ALA A 49 7.66 10.01 5.65
N GLU A 50 7.42 11.22 6.18
CA GLU A 50 6.73 11.42 7.46
C GLU A 50 5.26 10.99 7.38
N ALA A 51 4.56 11.33 6.29
CA ALA A 51 3.18 10.91 6.07
C ALA A 51 3.06 9.38 6.04
N VAL A 52 3.93 8.70 5.28
CA VAL A 52 4.02 7.23 5.24
C VAL A 52 4.30 6.69 6.63
N ALA A 53 5.34 7.18 7.32
CA ALA A 53 5.72 6.68 8.64
C ALA A 53 4.58 6.77 9.67
N ARG A 54 3.82 7.87 9.67
CA ARG A 54 2.69 8.09 10.60
C ARG A 54 1.48 7.22 10.31
N ARG A 55 1.27 6.83 9.05
CA ARG A 55 0.09 6.06 8.61
C ARG A 55 0.23 4.55 8.77
N ARG A 56 1.43 4.06 9.12
CA ARG A 56 1.67 2.64 9.42
C ARG A 56 0.94 2.22 10.68
N TRP A 57 -0.27 1.70 10.50
CA TRP A 57 -1.17 1.27 11.57
C TRP A 57 -0.69 -0.02 12.27
N ASN A 58 0.11 -0.82 11.57
CA ASN A 58 0.39 -2.20 11.94
C ASN A 58 1.57 -2.39 12.91
N TYR A 59 2.07 -1.31 13.51
CA TYR A 59 3.17 -1.33 14.47
C TYR A 59 2.82 -0.54 15.73
N GLY A 60 3.27 -1.05 16.87
CA GLY A 60 3.03 -0.39 18.15
C GLY A 60 3.66 -1.13 19.32
N PHE A 61 3.20 -0.79 20.51
CA PHE A 61 3.61 -1.42 21.76
C PHE A 61 2.39 -1.92 22.53
N PHE A 62 2.50 -3.13 23.07
CA PHE A 62 1.61 -3.63 24.12
C PHE A 62 2.39 -3.64 25.43
N GLY A 63 2.08 -2.69 26.32
CA GLY A 63 2.90 -2.34 27.47
C GLY A 63 4.30 -1.88 27.04
N ARG A 64 5.31 -2.72 27.27
CA ARG A 64 6.71 -2.48 26.83
C ARG A 64 7.12 -3.32 25.63
N ARG A 65 6.26 -4.23 25.15
CA ARG A 65 6.59 -5.17 24.08
C ARG A 65 6.22 -4.59 22.73
N TYR A 66 7.21 -4.45 21.86
CA TYR A 66 6.99 -4.07 20.48
C TYR A 66 6.25 -5.17 19.72
N PHE A 67 5.30 -4.79 18.87
CA PHE A 67 4.59 -5.71 17.99
C PHE A 67 4.54 -5.20 16.56
N SER A 68 4.36 -6.14 15.64
CA SER A 68 3.95 -5.89 14.26
C SER A 68 2.82 -6.83 13.88
N ILE A 69 1.94 -6.36 13.00
CA ILE A 69 0.79 -7.11 12.51
C ILE A 69 0.89 -7.21 10.99
N HIS A 70 0.73 -8.42 10.48
CA HIS A 70 0.75 -8.71 9.05
C HIS A 70 -0.46 -9.58 8.72
N PRO A 71 -1.51 -8.98 8.13
CA PRO A 71 -2.65 -9.69 7.57
C PRO A 71 -2.26 -10.69 6.48
N VAL A 72 -2.99 -11.79 6.43
CA VAL A 72 -2.97 -12.75 5.32
C VAL A 72 -4.40 -13.13 4.95
N ARG A 73 -4.61 -13.43 3.67
CA ARG A 73 -5.89 -13.91 3.16
C ARG A 73 -6.19 -15.29 3.74
N LYS A 74 -7.46 -15.61 3.91
CA LYS A 74 -7.93 -17.01 4.03
C LYS A 74 -7.90 -17.66 2.64
N ASP A 75 -7.83 -18.98 2.62
CA ASP A 75 -7.80 -19.74 1.36
C ASP A 75 -9.04 -19.44 0.48
N GLU A 76 -10.20 -19.27 1.11
CA GLU A 76 -11.46 -18.90 0.43
C GLU A 76 -11.49 -17.48 -0.15
N GLU A 77 -10.61 -16.58 0.32
CA GLU A 77 -10.48 -15.21 -0.19
C GLU A 77 -9.49 -15.14 -1.38
N ILE A 78 -8.73 -16.20 -1.63
CA ILE A 78 -7.81 -16.27 -2.76
C ILE A 78 -8.59 -16.72 -4.01
N THR A 79 -8.93 -15.74 -4.84
CA THR A 79 -9.81 -15.94 -6.02
C THR A 79 -9.06 -16.09 -7.34
N LYS A 80 -7.75 -15.79 -7.36
CA LYS A 80 -6.89 -15.91 -8.55
C LYS A 80 -5.98 -17.12 -8.45
N SER A 81 -5.83 -17.84 -9.56
CA SER A 81 -4.90 -18.94 -9.75
C SER A 81 -3.75 -18.54 -10.66
N TYR A 82 -2.63 -19.26 -10.54
CA TYR A 82 -1.52 -19.11 -11.48
C TYR A 82 -2.01 -19.42 -12.91
N GLY A 83 -1.68 -18.54 -13.86
CA GLY A 83 -2.11 -18.65 -15.25
C GLY A 83 -3.43 -17.92 -15.58
N ASP A 84 -4.11 -17.33 -14.59
CA ASP A 84 -5.31 -16.51 -14.84
C ASP A 84 -4.96 -15.17 -15.51
N GLU A 85 -3.75 -14.66 -15.28
CA GLU A 85 -3.26 -13.37 -15.75
C GLU A 85 -1.83 -13.47 -16.29
N TYR A 86 -1.58 -12.75 -17.39
CA TYR A 86 -0.29 -12.55 -18.01
C TYR A 86 0.08 -11.07 -17.93
N TYR A 87 1.33 -10.78 -17.56
CA TYR A 87 1.79 -9.42 -17.28
C TYR A 87 2.91 -9.05 -18.24
N TYR A 88 2.74 -7.94 -18.95
CA TYR A 88 3.70 -7.43 -19.94
C TYR A 88 4.21 -6.05 -19.50
N PRO A 89 5.53 -5.86 -19.34
CA PRO A 89 6.08 -4.57 -18.95
C PRO A 89 5.99 -3.58 -20.11
N GLU A 90 5.47 -2.38 -19.84
CA GLU A 90 5.25 -1.32 -20.84
C GLU A 90 6.01 -0.02 -20.49
N GLY A 91 6.86 -0.06 -19.45
CA GLY A 91 7.74 1.04 -19.06
C GLY A 91 7.57 1.49 -17.62
N VAL A 92 7.88 2.77 -17.35
CA VAL A 92 7.77 3.40 -16.03
C VAL A 92 6.86 4.60 -16.14
N VAL A 93 5.94 4.74 -15.18
CA VAL A 93 5.00 5.86 -15.11
C VAL A 93 5.05 6.52 -13.74
N GLU A 94 4.76 7.81 -13.71
CA GLU A 94 4.62 8.63 -12.51
C GLU A 94 3.40 9.53 -12.67
N GLY A 95 2.57 9.64 -11.65
CA GLY A 95 1.32 10.38 -11.74
C GLY A 95 0.56 10.51 -10.42
N GLU A 96 -0.62 11.11 -10.51
CA GLU A 96 -1.58 11.25 -9.40
C GLU A 96 -2.88 10.55 -9.73
N CYS A 97 -3.55 10.02 -8.70
CA CYS A 97 -4.84 9.35 -8.80
C CYS A 97 -5.69 9.57 -7.54
N VAL A 98 -6.93 9.11 -7.58
CA VAL A 98 -7.81 8.95 -6.42
C VAL A 98 -7.96 7.47 -6.11
N ILE A 99 -7.86 7.09 -4.83
CA ILE A 99 -8.05 5.73 -4.37
C ILE A 99 -9.54 5.40 -4.36
N LYS A 100 -9.90 4.35 -5.07
CA LYS A 100 -11.29 3.92 -5.25
C LYS A 100 -11.69 2.78 -4.32
N ASP A 101 -10.77 1.86 -4.06
CA ASP A 101 -11.03 0.64 -3.31
C ASP A 101 -9.76 0.23 -2.56
N VAL A 102 -9.89 -0.01 -1.26
CA VAL A 102 -8.79 -0.43 -0.38
C VAL A 102 -8.95 -1.84 0.18
N SER A 103 -9.92 -2.61 -0.28
CA SER A 103 -10.28 -3.94 0.25
C SER A 103 -9.09 -4.91 0.32
N GLU A 104 -8.15 -4.78 -0.61
CA GLU A 104 -6.97 -5.63 -0.74
C GLU A 104 -5.66 -4.93 -0.28
N SER A 105 -5.76 -3.74 0.32
CA SER A 105 -4.61 -2.88 0.66
C SER A 105 -3.81 -3.37 1.87
N LEU A 106 -4.40 -4.21 2.73
CA LEU A 106 -3.77 -4.68 3.97
C LEU A 106 -2.85 -5.89 3.76
N PHE A 107 -2.90 -6.50 2.58
CA PHE A 107 -2.16 -7.72 2.26
C PHE A 107 -0.85 -7.43 1.53
N LEU A 108 -0.08 -8.48 1.26
CA LEU A 108 1.07 -8.44 0.37
C LEU A 108 0.85 -9.41 -0.82
N PRO A 109 0.91 -8.93 -2.08
CA PRO A 109 0.98 -7.51 -2.45
C PRO A 109 -0.28 -6.75 -2.00
N ALA A 110 -0.10 -5.46 -1.68
CA ALA A 110 -1.21 -4.54 -1.41
C ALA A 110 -1.78 -4.06 -2.73
N ILE A 111 -3.10 -4.11 -2.90
CA ILE A 111 -3.77 -3.68 -4.13
C ILE A 111 -4.68 -2.50 -3.79
N TYR A 112 -4.50 -1.42 -4.54
CA TYR A 112 -5.36 -0.24 -4.51
C TYR A 112 -6.01 -0.09 -5.87
N LYS A 113 -7.34 -0.15 -5.98
CA LYS A 113 -7.99 0.30 -7.22
C LYS A 113 -8.00 1.81 -7.25
N ILE A 114 -7.85 2.38 -8.43
CA ILE A 114 -7.71 3.82 -8.61
C ILE A 114 -8.67 4.36 -9.65
N GLU A 115 -8.84 5.68 -9.63
CA GLU A 115 -9.58 6.43 -10.65
C GLU A 115 -9.02 7.86 -10.78
N ASN A 116 -9.55 8.63 -11.73
CA ASN A 116 -9.22 10.04 -11.93
C ASN A 116 -7.70 10.31 -12.08
N ILE A 117 -7.05 9.50 -12.93
CA ILE A 117 -5.61 9.60 -13.17
C ILE A 117 -5.28 10.89 -13.90
N LYS A 118 -4.25 11.60 -13.43
CA LYS A 118 -3.76 12.82 -14.06
C LYS A 118 -2.41 12.60 -14.72
N GLY A 119 -2.27 13.12 -15.95
CA GLY A 119 -0.98 13.19 -16.65
C GLY A 119 -0.58 11.90 -17.36
N LEU A 120 -1.45 10.91 -17.46
CA LEU A 120 -1.20 9.64 -18.16
C LEU A 120 -2.32 9.35 -19.17
N GLN A 121 -1.96 8.77 -20.31
CA GLN A 121 -2.91 8.34 -21.35
C GLN A 121 -3.39 6.90 -21.16
N PHE A 122 -2.85 6.20 -20.16
CA PHE A 122 -3.23 4.82 -19.86
C PHE A 122 -4.43 4.78 -18.93
N ASP A 123 -5.38 3.89 -19.23
CA ASP A 123 -6.47 3.54 -18.32
C ASP A 123 -5.96 2.49 -17.32
N ILE A 124 -5.43 2.97 -16.19
CA ILE A 124 -4.82 2.15 -15.15
C ILE A 124 -5.89 1.82 -14.10
N GLU A 125 -6.16 0.53 -13.91
CA GLU A 125 -7.21 0.11 -12.95
C GLU A 125 -6.71 0.06 -11.51
N GLU A 126 -5.43 -0.29 -11.31
CA GLU A 126 -4.90 -0.58 -9.98
C GLU A 126 -3.41 -0.27 -9.82
N ILE A 127 -3.02 -0.01 -8.57
CA ILE A 127 -1.62 0.03 -8.12
C ILE A 127 -1.39 -1.17 -7.20
N VAL A 128 -0.38 -1.97 -7.52
CA VAL A 128 0.01 -3.19 -6.80
C VAL A 128 1.37 -2.96 -6.15
N SER A 129 1.42 -2.96 -4.82
CA SER A 129 2.66 -2.81 -4.06
C SER A 129 3.15 -4.13 -3.49
N PHE A 130 4.32 -4.57 -3.95
CA PHE A 130 5.11 -5.63 -3.32
C PHE A 130 5.98 -5.10 -2.18
N GLU A 131 5.91 -3.80 -1.90
CA GLU A 131 6.58 -3.16 -0.79
C GLU A 131 5.58 -2.96 0.36
N GLY A 132 5.79 -3.70 1.45
CA GLY A 132 4.91 -3.69 2.63
C GLY A 132 4.92 -2.35 3.39
N LEU A 133 5.89 -1.47 3.11
CA LEU A 133 5.89 -0.10 3.61
C LEU A 133 4.60 0.66 3.23
N PHE A 134 4.05 0.36 2.05
CA PHE A 134 2.89 1.05 1.50
C PHE A 134 1.56 0.31 1.70
N SER A 135 1.54 -0.78 2.47
CA SER A 135 0.31 -1.52 2.76
C SER A 135 -0.58 -0.79 3.76
N GLY A 136 -1.86 -0.59 3.41
CA GLY A 136 -2.89 -0.02 4.29
C GLY A 136 -2.68 1.42 4.74
N ILE A 137 -1.88 2.22 4.01
CA ILE A 137 -1.57 3.62 4.38
C ILE A 137 -2.48 4.64 3.70
N LEU A 138 -3.28 4.22 2.73
CA LEU A 138 -4.25 5.06 2.01
C LEU A 138 -5.67 4.61 2.30
N GLU A 139 -6.60 5.55 2.23
CA GLU A 139 -8.04 5.29 2.41
C GLU A 139 -8.82 5.60 1.12
N GLU A 140 -10.03 5.07 0.99
CA GLU A 140 -10.90 5.36 -0.16
C GLU A 140 -11.25 6.86 -0.24
N GLY A 141 -11.31 7.38 -1.47
CA GLY A 141 -11.52 8.79 -1.78
C GLY A 141 -10.27 9.66 -1.62
N GLU A 142 -9.15 9.11 -1.12
CA GLU A 142 -7.91 9.86 -0.93
C GLU A 142 -7.16 10.08 -2.25
N LYS A 143 -6.47 11.22 -2.38
CA LYS A 143 -5.53 11.45 -3.48
C LYS A 143 -4.17 10.85 -3.16
N ALA A 144 -3.59 10.16 -4.12
CA ALA A 144 -2.25 9.59 -4.01
C ALA A 144 -1.39 9.95 -5.22
N LYS A 145 -0.09 10.09 -4.99
CA LYS A 145 0.93 10.13 -6.04
C LYS A 145 1.70 8.83 -6.05
N PHE A 146 2.12 8.41 -7.23
CA PHE A 146 2.82 7.15 -7.42
C PHE A 146 3.88 7.25 -8.49
N LYS A 147 4.86 6.36 -8.40
CA LYS A 147 5.83 6.06 -9.45
C LYS A 147 6.10 4.55 -9.44
N GLY A 148 6.01 3.90 -10.59
CA GLY A 148 6.22 2.46 -10.66
C GLY A 148 6.28 1.91 -12.08
N LYS A 149 6.40 0.58 -12.17
CA LYS A 149 6.44 -0.14 -13.44
C LYS A 149 5.02 -0.21 -14.01
N LEU A 150 4.82 0.25 -15.24
CA LEU A 150 3.56 0.06 -15.96
C LEU A 150 3.53 -1.37 -16.49
N GLU A 151 2.47 -2.10 -16.20
CA GLU A 151 2.22 -3.41 -16.77
C GLU A 151 0.87 -3.43 -17.47
N ARG A 152 0.84 -4.00 -18.66
CA ARG A 152 -0.39 -4.43 -19.32
C ARG A 152 -0.71 -5.84 -18.85
N VAL A 153 -1.93 -6.03 -18.38
CA VAL A 153 -2.45 -7.31 -17.87
C VAL A 153 -3.41 -7.88 -18.89
N GLU A 154 -3.19 -9.12 -19.30
CA GLU A 154 -4.13 -9.90 -20.08
C GLU A 154 -4.68 -11.04 -19.23
N THR A 155 -6.00 -11.11 -19.09
CA THR A 155 -6.66 -12.20 -18.37
C THR A 155 -7.00 -13.35 -19.32
N ILE A 156 -7.06 -14.58 -18.80
CA ILE A 156 -7.51 -15.75 -19.58
C ILE A 156 -8.94 -15.60 -20.12
N LYS A 157 -9.74 -14.70 -19.53
CA LYS A 157 -11.11 -14.37 -19.96
C LYS A 157 -11.15 -13.31 -21.07
N GLY A 158 -10.00 -12.86 -21.59
CA GLY A 158 -9.89 -11.89 -22.68
C GLY A 158 -10.03 -10.43 -22.28
N LYS A 159 -10.10 -10.11 -20.98
CA LYS A 159 -9.99 -8.73 -20.48
C LYS A 159 -8.53 -8.28 -20.52
N THR A 160 -8.30 -7.08 -21.03
CA THR A 160 -7.00 -6.39 -21.00
C THR A 160 -7.13 -5.08 -20.22
N TYR A 161 -6.19 -4.80 -19.33
CA TYR A 161 -6.14 -3.56 -18.55
C TYR A 161 -4.70 -3.19 -18.17
N TYR A 162 -4.48 -2.00 -17.60
CA TYR A 162 -3.15 -1.59 -17.12
C TYR A 162 -3.10 -1.50 -15.59
N ARG A 163 -1.94 -1.79 -15.02
CA ARG A 163 -1.63 -1.58 -13.60
C ARG A 163 -0.27 -0.94 -13.41
N VAL A 164 -0.06 -0.33 -12.24
CA VAL A 164 1.27 0.10 -11.79
C VAL A 164 1.77 -0.83 -10.70
N VAL A 165 3.01 -1.29 -10.83
CA VAL A 165 3.67 -2.13 -9.83
C VAL A 165 4.76 -1.35 -9.10
N VAL A 166 4.67 -1.37 -7.77
CA VAL A 166 5.62 -0.78 -6.81
C VAL A 166 6.34 -1.91 -6.08
N GLY A 167 7.61 -1.72 -5.69
CA GLY A 167 8.43 -2.76 -5.08
C GLY A 167 9.11 -3.70 -6.08
N THR A 168 9.34 -3.26 -7.32
CA THR A 168 10.11 -4.01 -8.31
C THR A 168 11.60 -3.64 -8.25
N ALA A 169 12.49 -4.58 -8.55
CA ALA A 169 13.92 -4.29 -8.69
C ALA A 169 14.26 -3.48 -9.98
N GLU A 170 13.37 -3.51 -10.97
CA GLU A 170 13.53 -2.85 -12.27
C GLU A 170 13.37 -1.33 -12.18
N VAL A 171 12.56 -0.85 -11.23
CA VAL A 171 12.25 0.58 -11.07
C VAL A 171 12.83 1.10 -9.78
N LYS A 172 13.87 1.93 -9.87
CA LYS A 172 14.45 2.63 -8.72
C LYS A 172 13.50 3.70 -8.19
N ASP A 173 13.53 3.92 -6.88
CA ASP A 173 12.78 4.96 -6.18
C ASP A 173 11.28 4.93 -6.53
N ASN A 174 10.70 3.72 -6.63
CA ASN A 174 9.26 3.54 -6.82
C ASN A 174 8.51 3.79 -5.51
N TYR A 175 7.30 4.31 -5.60
CA TYR A 175 6.54 4.70 -4.42
C TYR A 175 5.04 4.79 -4.71
N ILE A 176 4.26 4.76 -3.63
CA ILE A 176 2.90 5.27 -3.58
C ILE A 176 2.70 5.98 -2.24
N VAL A 177 2.33 7.26 -2.26
CA VAL A 177 2.21 8.08 -1.05
C VAL A 177 1.00 9.01 -1.13
N PRO A 178 0.40 9.38 0.01
CA PRO A 178 -0.74 10.30 0.03
C PRO A 178 -0.33 11.70 -0.42
N VAL A 179 -1.26 12.43 -1.06
CA VAL A 179 -1.11 13.86 -1.32
C VAL A 179 -1.58 14.63 -0.08
N VAL A 180 -0.62 15.07 0.73
CA VAL A 180 -0.78 15.87 1.96
C VAL A 180 -0.45 17.34 1.76
#